data_AF-A0A1B6MDM0-F1
#
_entry.id   AF-A0A1B6MDM0-F1
#
_cell.length_a   1.000
_cell.length_b   1.000
_cell.length_c   1.000
_cell.angle_alpha   90.00
_cell.angle_beta   90.00
_cell.angle_gamma   90.00
#
_symmetry.space_group_name_H-M   'P 1'
#
loop_
_entity.id
_entity.type
_entity.pdbx_description
1 polymer ?
#
loop_
_entity_poly.entity_id
_entity_poly.type
_entity_poly.pdbx_seq_one_letter_code
_entity_poly.pdbx_strand_id
1 'polypeptide(L)'
;MKTSSAVCPARCSEHKDCDTCLTSQGAEGGWHECHWSVELNECVAPSYQPLYCAGGTCGLVLSGGSNEHCPQACSSYKQCSTCLRHAHCGWCSLDGTNSTGQGVCYEGSLDRPAAGPEKETCDALYTKEYQEVPETAVFSWHYVRCPPENECENGHHSCDAESEQCVDLPAGYKCVCGSGYRSDNNDCVPVCPKGCV
;
A
#
# COMPACT_ATOMS: atom_id res chain seq x y z
N MET A 1 -14.11 47.24 -3.80
CA MET A 1 -14.75 45.95 -3.54
C MET A 1 -14.19 44.95 -4.53
N LYS A 2 -13.37 43.99 -4.08
CA LYS A 2 -12.77 42.96 -4.95
C LYS A 2 -13.86 41.99 -5.38
N THR A 3 -14.23 42.01 -6.64
CA THR A 3 -15.02 40.95 -7.28
C THR A 3 -14.15 39.70 -7.33
N SER A 4 -14.35 38.78 -6.38
CA SER A 4 -13.89 37.41 -6.56
C SER A 4 -14.80 36.81 -7.65
N SER A 5 -14.23 36.55 -8.81
CA SER A 5 -14.86 35.74 -9.84
C SER A 5 -15.15 34.38 -9.21
N ALA A 6 -16.42 34.05 -8.98
CA ALA A 6 -16.81 32.73 -8.50
C ALA A 6 -16.56 31.75 -9.65
N VAL A 7 -15.37 31.12 -9.63
CA VAL A 7 -15.05 30.02 -10.54
C VAL A 7 -15.93 28.85 -10.14
N CYS A 8 -16.72 28.33 -11.07
CA CYS A 8 -17.53 27.13 -10.83
C CYS A 8 -16.60 25.96 -10.45
N PRO A 9 -16.97 25.11 -9.48
CA PRO A 9 -16.22 23.91 -9.17
C PRO A 9 -16.06 23.00 -10.40
N ALA A 10 -15.04 22.14 -10.39
CA ALA A 10 -14.86 21.12 -11.41
C ALA A 10 -15.98 20.06 -11.35
N ARG A 11 -16.17 19.32 -12.44
CA ARG A 11 -17.11 18.19 -12.47
C ARG A 11 -16.56 17.04 -11.65
N CYS A 12 -17.42 16.21 -11.06
CA CYS A 12 -16.94 15.10 -10.22
C CYS A 12 -16.08 14.15 -11.06
N SER A 13 -16.48 13.81 -12.28
CA SER A 13 -15.73 12.92 -13.18
C SER A 13 -14.33 13.38 -13.59
N GLU A 14 -14.00 14.66 -13.38
CA GLU A 14 -12.68 15.23 -13.68
C GLU A 14 -11.65 14.92 -12.57
N HIS A 15 -12.12 14.59 -11.36
CA HIS A 15 -11.26 14.19 -10.26
C HIS A 15 -10.84 12.72 -10.41
N LYS A 16 -9.52 12.49 -10.40
CA LYS A 16 -8.90 11.16 -10.49
C LYS A 16 -8.33 10.65 -9.15
N ASP A 17 -8.39 11.49 -8.13
CA ASP A 17 -7.92 11.17 -6.79
C ASP A 17 -9.07 11.24 -5.80
N CYS A 18 -9.21 10.19 -4.98
CA CYS A 18 -10.25 10.07 -3.96
C CYS A 18 -10.32 11.30 -3.04
N ASP A 19 -9.18 11.80 -2.57
CA ASP A 19 -9.14 12.95 -1.67
C ASP A 19 -9.65 14.23 -2.37
N THR A 20 -9.19 14.49 -3.59
CA THR A 20 -9.66 15.65 -4.37
C THR A 20 -11.14 15.55 -4.75
N CYS A 21 -11.63 14.33 -4.96
CA CYS A 21 -13.04 14.08 -5.22
C CYS A 21 -13.89 14.42 -4.00
N LEU A 22 -13.56 13.86 -2.83
CA LEU A 22 -14.37 14.01 -1.61
C LEU A 22 -14.27 15.41 -0.98
N THR A 23 -13.22 16.17 -1.29
CA THR A 23 -13.11 17.60 -0.92
C THR A 23 -13.82 18.54 -1.89
N SER A 24 -14.17 18.08 -3.08
CA SER A 24 -14.81 18.91 -4.11
C SER A 24 -16.28 19.15 -3.80
N GLN A 25 -16.73 20.37 -4.05
CA GLN A 25 -18.15 20.71 -3.99
C GLN A 25 -18.92 20.21 -5.23
N GLY A 26 -18.22 19.77 -6.28
CA GLY A 26 -18.86 19.38 -7.54
C GLY A 26 -19.64 20.53 -8.20
N ALA A 27 -20.02 20.34 -9.46
CA ALA A 27 -20.79 21.34 -10.21
C ALA A 27 -22.04 20.75 -10.89
N GLU A 28 -22.48 19.57 -10.43
CA GLU A 28 -23.39 18.72 -11.20
C GLU A 28 -24.68 18.40 -10.43
N GLY A 29 -25.82 18.53 -11.12
CA GLY A 29 -27.11 18.01 -10.65
C GLY A 29 -27.69 18.66 -9.39
N GLY A 30 -27.25 19.86 -9.02
CA GLY A 30 -27.74 20.58 -7.84
C GLY A 30 -27.17 20.09 -6.51
N TRP A 31 -26.15 19.22 -6.55
CA TRP A 31 -25.41 18.77 -5.38
C TRP A 31 -24.17 19.62 -5.15
N HIS A 32 -23.76 19.72 -3.89
CA HIS A 32 -22.58 20.46 -3.45
C HIS A 32 -21.50 19.51 -2.87
N GLU A 33 -21.45 18.30 -3.40
CA GLU A 33 -20.48 17.26 -3.04
C GLU A 33 -20.28 16.28 -4.19
N CYS A 34 -19.16 15.57 -4.16
CA CYS A 34 -18.88 14.42 -5.02
C CYS A 34 -18.68 13.17 -4.18
N HIS A 35 -18.91 12.01 -4.79
CA HIS A 35 -18.73 10.71 -4.16
C HIS A 35 -17.62 9.91 -4.86
N TRP A 36 -16.95 9.01 -4.15
CA TRP A 36 -15.87 8.20 -4.70
C TRP A 36 -16.22 6.71 -4.72
N SER A 37 -16.21 6.10 -5.90
CA SER A 37 -16.36 4.66 -6.08
C SER A 37 -15.00 3.98 -5.90
N VAL A 38 -14.84 3.22 -4.80
CA VAL A 38 -13.59 2.52 -4.50
C VAL A 38 -13.33 1.40 -5.50
N GLU A 39 -14.37 0.70 -5.94
CA GLU A 39 -14.26 -0.42 -6.88
C GLU A 39 -13.86 0.04 -8.28
N LEU A 40 -14.41 1.17 -8.74
CA LEU A 40 -14.15 1.69 -10.07
C LEU A 40 -12.95 2.64 -10.12
N ASN A 41 -12.44 3.07 -8.96
CA ASN A 41 -11.41 4.11 -8.85
C ASN A 41 -11.83 5.43 -9.55
N GLU A 42 -13.10 5.80 -9.39
CA GLU A 42 -13.73 6.91 -10.10
C GLU A 42 -14.54 7.82 -9.18
N CYS A 43 -14.48 9.12 -9.45
CA CYS A 43 -15.31 10.12 -8.81
C CYS A 43 -16.65 10.27 -9.54
N VAL A 44 -17.75 10.17 -8.80
CA VAL A 44 -19.11 10.09 -9.32
C VAL A 44 -19.96 11.20 -8.71
N ALA A 45 -20.78 11.87 -9.52
CA ALA A 45 -21.74 12.84 -9.05
C ALA A 45 -22.95 12.15 -8.37
N PRO A 46 -23.48 12.67 -7.24
CA PRO A 46 -24.62 12.06 -6.56
C PRO A 46 -25.86 11.89 -7.44
N SER A 47 -26.06 12.82 -8.39
CA SER A 47 -27.16 12.78 -9.36
C SER A 47 -27.04 11.66 -10.40
N TYR A 48 -25.81 11.21 -10.71
CA TYR A 48 -25.53 10.16 -11.69
C TYR A 48 -25.40 8.77 -11.04
N GLN A 49 -25.06 8.73 -9.75
CA GLN A 49 -24.79 7.50 -9.01
C GLN A 49 -25.89 6.43 -9.10
N PRO A 50 -27.20 6.70 -8.94
CA PRO A 50 -28.22 5.65 -8.97
C PRO A 50 -28.29 4.90 -10.31
N LEU A 51 -27.98 5.60 -11.42
CA LEU A 51 -27.97 5.01 -12.75
C LEU A 51 -26.66 4.27 -13.01
N TYR A 52 -25.52 4.89 -12.67
CA TYR A 52 -24.20 4.35 -12.96
C TYR A 52 -23.85 3.14 -12.10
N CYS A 53 -24.28 3.16 -10.83
CA CYS A 53 -24.03 2.11 -9.85
C CYS A 53 -25.15 1.06 -9.80
N ALA A 54 -26.07 1.08 -10.78
CA ALA A 54 -27.14 0.09 -10.87
C ALA A 54 -26.55 -1.32 -10.96
N GLY A 55 -27.03 -2.23 -10.11
CA GLY A 55 -26.48 -3.59 -10.02
C GLY A 55 -25.22 -3.71 -9.15
N GLY A 56 -24.83 -2.66 -8.42
CA GLY A 56 -23.75 -2.72 -7.44
C GLY A 56 -22.34 -2.58 -8.02
N THR A 57 -22.21 -2.13 -9.27
CA THR A 57 -20.94 -1.98 -10.00
C THR A 57 -19.95 -1.03 -9.34
N CYS A 58 -20.42 -0.04 -8.59
CA CYS A 58 -19.54 0.91 -7.88
C CYS A 58 -18.97 0.36 -6.56
N GLY A 59 -19.42 -0.81 -6.09
CA GLY A 59 -19.01 -1.36 -4.80
C GLY A 59 -19.25 -0.38 -3.65
N LEU A 60 -18.22 -0.17 -2.83
CA LEU A 60 -18.24 0.82 -1.75
C LEU A 60 -18.09 2.24 -2.34
N VAL A 61 -19.07 3.09 -2.06
CA VAL A 61 -19.05 4.50 -2.46
C VAL A 61 -18.89 5.38 -1.22
N LEU A 62 -17.79 6.14 -1.17
CA LEU A 62 -17.50 7.10 -0.12
C LEU A 62 -18.20 8.43 -0.42
N SER A 63 -18.69 9.11 0.62
CA SER A 63 -19.37 10.40 0.54
C SER A 63 -18.92 11.34 1.65
N GLY A 64 -19.15 12.64 1.49
CA GLY A 64 -19.11 13.64 2.56
C GLY A 64 -17.84 13.66 3.41
N GLY A 65 -16.70 14.07 2.86
CA GLY A 65 -15.47 14.35 3.64
C GLY A 65 -14.83 13.13 4.31
N SER A 66 -15.24 11.90 3.97
CA SER A 66 -14.69 10.64 4.48
C SER A 66 -13.30 10.31 3.90
N ASN A 67 -12.44 11.31 3.73
CA ASN A 67 -11.14 11.21 3.05
C ASN A 67 -10.18 10.27 3.78
N GLU A 68 -10.34 10.15 5.09
CA GLU A 68 -9.60 9.21 5.94
C GLU A 68 -9.81 7.74 5.57
N HIS A 69 -10.88 7.42 4.84
CA HIS A 69 -11.19 6.09 4.34
C HIS A 69 -10.80 5.89 2.86
N CYS A 70 -10.15 6.88 2.24
CA CYS A 70 -9.65 6.72 0.87
C CYS A 70 -8.64 5.56 0.81
N PRO A 71 -8.73 4.69 -0.22
CA PRO A 71 -7.76 3.63 -0.41
C PRO A 71 -6.38 4.24 -0.61
N GLN A 72 -5.39 3.77 0.16
CA GLN A 72 -4.00 4.12 -0.09
C GLN A 72 -3.51 3.37 -1.33
N ALA A 73 -2.69 4.04 -2.14
CA ALA A 73 -2.06 3.41 -3.30
C ALA A 73 -1.24 2.19 -2.87
N CYS A 74 -1.31 1.10 -3.63
CA CYS A 74 -0.58 -0.13 -3.32
C CYS A 74 0.93 0.12 -3.10
N SER A 75 1.53 1.03 -3.87
CA SER A 75 2.96 1.40 -3.77
C SER A 75 3.40 1.98 -2.42
N SER A 76 2.45 2.41 -1.58
CA SER A 76 2.71 2.87 -0.21
C SER A 76 3.06 1.72 0.74
N TYR A 77 2.61 0.50 0.44
CA TYR A 77 2.93 -0.68 1.23
C TYR A 77 4.28 -1.24 0.82
N LYS A 78 5.25 -1.17 1.74
CA LYS A 78 6.61 -1.68 1.52
C LYS A 78 6.81 -3.10 2.03
N GLN A 79 5.80 -3.74 2.64
CA GLN A 79 5.88 -5.12 3.09
C GLN A 79 4.84 -5.97 2.36
N CYS A 80 5.18 -7.18 1.97
CA CYS A 80 4.23 -8.08 1.30
C CYS A 80 3.01 -8.36 2.19
N SER A 81 3.25 -8.58 3.49
CA SER A 81 2.21 -8.91 4.46
C SER A 81 1.19 -7.79 4.70
N THR A 82 1.55 -6.53 4.42
CA THR A 82 0.63 -5.39 4.46
C THR A 82 -0.02 -5.17 3.11
N CYS A 83 0.73 -5.29 2.02
CA CYS A 83 0.24 -5.21 0.64
C CYS A 83 -0.92 -6.19 0.37
N LEU A 84 -0.73 -7.49 0.67
CA LEU A 84 -1.71 -8.54 0.35
C LEU A 84 -2.93 -8.56 1.29
N ARG A 85 -3.03 -7.64 2.25
CA ARG A 85 -4.28 -7.42 3.01
C ARG A 85 -5.34 -6.71 2.16
N HIS A 86 -4.93 -6.07 1.08
CA HIS A 86 -5.81 -5.29 0.20
C HIS A 86 -6.08 -6.06 -1.09
N ALA A 87 -7.36 -6.32 -1.37
CA ALA A 87 -7.77 -7.16 -2.50
C ALA A 87 -7.44 -6.57 -3.89
N HIS A 88 -7.16 -5.27 -4.02
CA HIS A 88 -6.77 -4.67 -5.30
C HIS A 88 -5.24 -4.62 -5.48
N CYS A 89 -4.47 -5.09 -4.50
CA CYS A 89 -3.01 -5.08 -4.53
C CYS A 89 -2.43 -6.49 -4.68
N GLY A 90 -1.26 -6.57 -5.29
CA GLY A 90 -0.40 -7.74 -5.25
C GLY A 90 1.07 -7.35 -5.14
N TRP A 91 1.90 -8.34 -4.85
CA TRP A 91 3.30 -8.21 -4.55
C TRP A 91 4.14 -8.75 -5.68
N CYS A 92 5.05 -7.92 -6.16
CA CYS A 92 6.02 -8.30 -7.15
C CYS A 92 7.36 -8.60 -6.50
N SER A 93 7.70 -9.88 -6.39
CA SER A 93 8.86 -10.38 -5.64
C SER A 93 10.09 -10.54 -6.51
N LEU A 94 11.25 -10.27 -5.92
CA LEU A 94 12.56 -10.66 -6.43
C LEU A 94 12.94 -12.03 -5.84
N ASP A 95 12.83 -13.08 -6.65
CA ASP A 95 13.08 -14.48 -6.28
C ASP A 95 14.55 -14.90 -6.49
N GLY A 96 15.48 -13.99 -6.24
CA GLY A 96 16.93 -14.24 -6.40
C GLY A 96 17.45 -15.36 -5.48
N THR A 97 18.68 -15.82 -5.75
CA THR A 97 19.31 -17.00 -5.11
C THR A 97 19.43 -16.95 -3.58
N ASN A 98 19.27 -15.77 -2.96
CA ASN A 98 19.36 -15.56 -1.51
C ASN A 98 18.01 -15.33 -0.82
N SER A 99 16.88 -15.52 -1.51
CA SER A 99 15.54 -15.44 -0.91
C SER A 99 15.30 -14.17 -0.10
N THR A 100 15.61 -12.98 -0.65
CA THR A 100 15.31 -11.74 0.06
C THR A 100 13.80 -11.55 0.16
N GLY A 101 12.99 -12.05 -0.81
CA GLY A 101 11.54 -11.83 -0.88
C GLY A 101 11.15 -10.36 -1.01
N GLN A 102 12.16 -9.50 -1.20
CA GLN A 102 12.01 -8.07 -1.40
C GLN A 102 11.23 -7.85 -2.68
N GLY A 103 10.37 -6.84 -2.67
CA GLY A 103 9.46 -6.62 -3.77
C GLY A 103 8.79 -5.27 -3.73
N VAL A 104 7.93 -5.06 -4.71
CA VAL A 104 7.14 -3.85 -4.85
C VAL A 104 5.65 -4.21 -4.84
N CYS A 105 4.88 -3.48 -4.03
CA CYS A 105 3.42 -3.63 -4.03
C CYS A 105 2.83 -2.80 -5.17
N TYR A 106 1.95 -3.42 -5.96
CA TYR A 106 1.31 -2.76 -7.08
C TYR A 106 -0.14 -3.21 -7.24
N GLU A 107 -0.94 -2.41 -7.93
CA GLU A 107 -2.32 -2.79 -8.24
C GLU A 107 -2.35 -4.02 -9.13
N GLY A 108 -3.30 -4.92 -8.90
CA GLY A 108 -3.39 -6.14 -9.68
C GLY A 108 -4.51 -7.07 -9.28
N SER A 109 -4.59 -8.16 -10.01
CA SER A 109 -5.54 -9.25 -9.78
C SER A 109 -4.78 -10.55 -9.51
N LEU A 110 -5.53 -11.63 -9.37
CA LEU A 110 -5.02 -12.96 -9.03
C LEU A 110 -3.86 -13.39 -9.94
N ASP A 111 -3.98 -13.13 -11.24
CA ASP A 111 -3.05 -13.67 -12.24
C ASP A 111 -1.89 -12.73 -12.58
N ARG A 112 -2.06 -11.41 -12.38
CA ARG A 112 -1.12 -10.40 -12.88
C ARG A 112 -1.35 -8.99 -12.31
N PRO A 113 -0.34 -8.11 -12.37
CA PRO A 113 -0.51 -6.67 -12.16
C PRO A 113 -1.59 -6.05 -13.07
N ALA A 114 -2.24 -4.99 -12.60
CA ALA A 114 -3.27 -4.24 -13.30
C ALA A 114 -2.65 -3.43 -14.45
N ALA A 115 -3.34 -3.38 -15.60
CA ALA A 115 -2.73 -3.11 -16.90
C ALA A 115 -2.49 -1.63 -17.26
N GLY A 116 -1.37 -1.39 -17.97
CA GLY A 116 -1.20 -0.39 -19.03
C GLY A 116 -1.07 -1.07 -20.41
N PRO A 117 -0.95 -0.31 -21.52
CA PRO A 117 -0.99 -0.84 -22.90
C PRO A 117 0.19 -1.75 -23.27
N GLU A 118 1.24 -1.72 -22.46
CA GLU A 118 2.29 -2.73 -22.43
C GLU A 118 2.15 -3.46 -21.10
N LYS A 119 2.00 -4.78 -21.16
CA LYS A 119 1.81 -5.65 -20.00
C LYS A 119 2.99 -5.45 -19.04
N GLU A 120 2.83 -4.64 -18.00
CA GLU A 120 3.90 -4.42 -17.03
C GLU A 120 4.18 -5.74 -16.33
N THR A 121 5.32 -6.30 -16.68
CA THR A 121 5.89 -7.46 -16.04
C THR A 121 6.57 -7.02 -14.76
N CYS A 122 6.75 -7.97 -13.86
CA CYS A 122 7.27 -7.70 -12.54
C CYS A 122 8.66 -7.04 -12.55
N ASP A 123 9.50 -7.41 -13.53
CA ASP A 123 10.79 -6.78 -13.80
C ASP A 123 10.67 -5.28 -14.11
N ALA A 124 9.67 -4.87 -14.90
CA ALA A 124 9.46 -3.47 -15.24
C ALA A 124 9.01 -2.66 -14.02
N LEU A 125 8.11 -3.21 -13.20
CA LEU A 125 7.67 -2.59 -11.95
C LEU A 125 8.82 -2.42 -10.96
N TYR A 126 9.64 -3.47 -10.81
CA TYR A 126 10.77 -3.44 -9.91
C TYR A 126 11.84 -2.45 -10.37
N THR A 127 12.16 -2.41 -11.67
CA THR A 127 13.17 -1.49 -12.26
C THR A 127 12.76 -0.02 -12.16
N LYS A 128 11.45 0.29 -12.15
CA LYS A 128 10.97 1.66 -11.94
C LYS A 128 11.29 2.18 -10.54
N GLU A 129 11.20 1.31 -9.54
CA GLU A 129 11.41 1.66 -8.14
C GLU A 129 12.88 1.50 -7.71
N TYR A 130 13.59 0.54 -8.29
CA TYR A 130 14.99 0.21 -7.99
C TYR A 130 15.86 0.35 -9.24
N GLN A 131 16.84 1.26 -9.20
CA GLN A 131 17.67 1.62 -10.35
C GLN A 131 18.71 0.56 -10.76
N GLU A 132 19.02 -0.40 -9.90
CA GLU A 132 20.00 -1.46 -10.15
C GLU A 132 19.39 -2.84 -9.91
N VAL A 133 19.08 -3.53 -11.00
CA VAL A 133 18.54 -4.89 -10.98
C VAL A 133 19.60 -5.85 -11.54
N PRO A 134 19.95 -6.94 -10.82
CA PRO A 134 20.85 -7.96 -11.36
C PRO A 134 20.31 -8.57 -12.66
N GLU A 135 21.14 -8.78 -13.68
CA GLU A 135 20.71 -9.44 -14.94
C GLU A 135 20.17 -10.87 -14.73
N THR A 136 20.53 -11.52 -13.62
CA THR A 136 20.06 -12.85 -13.23
C THR A 136 18.84 -12.81 -12.31
N ALA A 137 18.26 -11.64 -12.08
CA ALA A 137 17.06 -11.47 -11.27
C ALA A 137 15.89 -12.23 -11.87
N VAL A 138 15.26 -13.08 -11.06
CA VAL A 138 14.00 -13.74 -11.38
C VAL A 138 12.91 -13.03 -10.60
N PHE A 139 11.78 -12.78 -11.25
CA PHE A 139 10.64 -12.15 -10.60
C PHE A 139 9.40 -13.00 -10.65
N SER A 140 8.55 -12.83 -9.65
CA SER A 140 7.26 -13.51 -9.57
C SER A 140 6.17 -12.61 -9.00
N TRP A 141 4.94 -12.92 -9.39
CA TRP A 141 3.74 -12.23 -8.92
C TRP A 141 3.07 -13.03 -7.82
N HIS A 142 2.80 -12.37 -6.69
CA HIS A 142 2.18 -12.93 -5.51
C HIS A 142 0.93 -12.14 -5.16
N TYR A 143 -0.21 -12.82 -5.07
CA TYR A 143 -1.49 -12.17 -4.75
C TYR A 143 -2.17 -12.78 -3.51
N VAL A 144 -2.04 -14.09 -3.32
CA VAL A 144 -2.69 -14.80 -2.20
C VAL A 144 -1.72 -15.04 -1.03
N ARG A 145 -0.45 -15.26 -1.34
CA ARG A 145 0.57 -15.62 -0.35
C ARG A 145 1.86 -14.92 -0.67
N CYS A 146 2.48 -14.36 0.36
CA CYS A 146 3.82 -13.82 0.26
C CYS A 146 4.84 -14.91 -0.04
N PRO A 147 5.88 -14.57 -0.82
CA PRO A 147 7.07 -15.41 -0.88
C PRO A 147 7.79 -15.38 0.48
N PRO A 148 8.69 -16.34 0.73
CA PRO A 148 9.65 -16.23 1.82
C PRO A 148 10.44 -14.93 1.67
N GLU A 149 10.51 -14.17 2.75
CA GLU A 149 11.18 -12.88 2.80
C GLU A 149 12.19 -12.92 3.94
N ASN A 150 13.36 -12.33 3.74
CA ASN A 150 14.29 -12.07 4.83
C ASN A 150 14.03 -10.68 5.39
N GLU A 151 13.13 -10.58 6.37
CA GLU A 151 12.74 -9.27 6.90
C GLU A 151 13.90 -8.56 7.61
N CYS A 152 14.89 -9.30 8.10
CA CYS A 152 16.08 -8.76 8.74
C CYS A 152 17.01 -8.06 7.73
N GLU A 153 17.22 -8.64 6.56
CA GLU A 153 18.02 -8.02 5.49
C GLU A 153 17.27 -6.87 4.80
N ASN A 154 15.95 -6.99 4.65
CA ASN A 154 15.12 -5.97 4.02
C ASN A 154 14.76 -4.79 4.94
N GLY A 155 15.05 -4.88 6.24
CA GLY A 155 14.62 -3.89 7.23
C GLY A 155 13.09 -3.87 7.42
N HIS A 156 12.41 -4.98 7.12
CA HIS A 156 10.96 -5.14 7.27
C HIS A 156 10.57 -5.76 8.61
N HIS A 157 11.39 -5.54 9.64
CA HIS A 157 11.16 -5.96 11.02
C HIS A 157 10.84 -4.79 11.94
N SER A 158 10.20 -5.07 13.08
CA SER A 158 9.92 -4.08 14.14
C SER A 158 10.77 -4.27 15.39
N CYS A 159 11.88 -5.02 15.29
CA CYS A 159 12.79 -5.22 16.42
C CYS A 159 13.44 -3.91 16.88
N ASP A 160 13.61 -3.76 18.19
CA ASP A 160 14.31 -2.64 18.80
C ASP A 160 15.79 -2.63 18.42
N ALA A 161 16.27 -1.51 17.88
CA ALA A 161 17.62 -1.41 17.33
C ALA A 161 18.74 -1.47 18.40
N GLU A 162 18.43 -1.18 19.67
CA GLU A 162 19.42 -1.09 20.75
C GLU A 162 19.48 -2.37 21.59
N SER A 163 18.33 -2.97 21.87
CA SER A 163 18.16 -4.06 22.83
C SER A 163 17.84 -5.40 22.19
N GLU A 164 17.43 -5.42 20.92
CA GLU A 164 17.04 -6.62 20.20
C GLU A 164 17.90 -6.86 18.95
N GLN A 165 17.85 -8.10 18.48
CA GLN A 165 18.46 -8.58 17.26
C GLN A 165 17.40 -9.31 16.45
N CYS A 166 17.31 -8.98 15.15
CA CYS A 166 16.43 -9.67 14.22
C CYS A 166 16.99 -11.04 13.85
N VAL A 167 16.12 -12.05 13.89
CA VAL A 167 16.37 -13.41 13.42
C VAL A 167 15.33 -13.78 12.39
N ASP A 168 15.80 -14.01 11.17
CA ASP A 168 14.98 -14.44 10.05
C ASP A 168 14.46 -15.87 10.25
N LEU A 169 13.21 -16.13 9.87
CA LEU A 169 12.60 -17.45 9.89
C LEU A 169 12.03 -17.78 8.50
N PRO A 170 11.78 -19.07 8.18
CA PRO A 170 11.14 -19.43 6.91
C PRO A 170 9.77 -18.78 6.67
N ALA A 171 9.13 -18.28 7.73
CA ALA A 171 7.89 -17.52 7.68
C ALA A 171 7.94 -16.43 8.75
N GLY A 172 8.25 -15.19 8.34
CA GLY A 172 8.37 -14.05 9.25
C GLY A 172 9.73 -13.98 9.95
N TYR A 173 9.82 -13.08 10.92
CA TYR A 173 11.01 -12.89 11.73
C TYR A 173 10.70 -13.01 13.22
N LYS A 174 11.76 -13.08 14.03
CA LYS A 174 11.67 -12.98 15.48
C LYS A 174 12.73 -12.01 16.01
N CYS A 175 12.31 -11.16 16.95
CA CYS A 175 13.23 -10.33 17.72
C CYS A 175 13.69 -11.09 18.96
N VAL A 176 15.00 -11.14 19.18
CA VAL A 176 15.61 -11.75 20.36
C VAL A 176 16.52 -10.74 21.04
N CYS A 177 16.70 -10.80 22.36
CA CYS A 177 17.56 -9.85 23.03
C CYS A 177 19.00 -9.92 22.48
N GLY A 178 19.53 -8.75 22.13
CA GLY A 178 20.85 -8.57 21.59
C GLY A 178 21.96 -8.81 22.63
N SER A 179 23.20 -8.70 22.17
CA SER A 179 24.36 -8.88 23.04
C SER A 179 24.37 -7.87 24.19
N GLY A 180 24.46 -8.37 25.43
CA GLY A 180 24.41 -7.53 26.63
C GLY A 180 22.99 -7.26 27.15
N TYR A 181 21.96 -7.87 26.58
CA TYR A 181 20.59 -7.83 27.08
C TYR A 181 20.08 -9.23 27.42
N ARG A 182 19.14 -9.33 28.36
CA ARG A 182 18.44 -10.58 28.71
C ARG A 182 16.94 -10.35 28.66
N SER A 183 16.19 -11.40 28.35
CA SER A 183 14.73 -11.35 28.41
C SER A 183 14.25 -11.35 29.87
N ASP A 184 13.40 -10.39 30.20
CA ASP A 184 12.70 -10.23 31.47
C ASP A 184 11.25 -9.85 31.17
N ASN A 185 10.29 -10.75 31.40
CA ASN A 185 8.86 -10.54 31.08
C ASN A 185 8.57 -10.08 29.62
N ASN A 186 9.25 -10.64 28.63
CA ASN A 186 9.22 -10.23 27.22
C ASN A 186 9.88 -8.89 26.88
N ASP A 187 10.48 -8.20 27.84
CA ASP A 187 11.31 -7.02 27.58
C ASP A 187 12.80 -7.39 27.62
N CYS A 188 13.61 -6.72 26.79
CA CYS A 188 15.06 -6.91 26.79
C CYS A 188 15.71 -5.90 27.74
N VAL A 189 16.19 -6.38 28.89
CA VAL A 189 16.85 -5.56 29.91
C VAL A 189 18.36 -5.71 29.86
N PRO A 190 19.14 -4.62 30.03
CA PRO A 190 20.59 -4.69 29.98
C PRO A 190 21.14 -5.59 31.11
N VAL A 191 22.08 -6.44 30.74
CA VAL A 191 22.85 -7.27 31.67
C VAL A 191 24.03 -6.44 32.14
N CYS A 192 23.92 -5.87 33.33
CA CYS A 192 25.00 -5.13 33.96
C CYS A 192 25.83 -6.07 34.87
N PRO A 193 26.98 -6.63 34.42
CA PRO A 193 27.81 -7.49 35.27
C PRO A 193 28.36 -6.79 36.53
N LYS A 194 28.32 -5.44 36.58
CA LYS A 194 28.74 -4.63 37.75
C LYS A 194 27.58 -3.88 38.42
N GLY A 195 26.33 -4.23 38.11
CA GLY A 195 25.13 -3.51 38.56
C GLY A 195 24.77 -2.33 37.65
N CYS A 196 23.48 -2.11 37.44
CA CYS A 196 22.98 -0.93 36.74
C CYS A 196 22.79 0.20 37.77
N VAL A 197 23.25 1.41 37.46
CA VAL A 197 23.17 2.59 38.35
C VAL A 197 22.02 3.49 37.91
#